data_AF-A0A060HSL6-F1
#
_entry.id   AF-A0A060HSL6-F1
#
_cell.length_a   1.000
_cell.length_b   1.000
_cell.length_c   1.000
_cell.angle_alpha   90.00
_cell.angle_beta   90.00
_cell.angle_gamma   90.00
#
_symmetry.space_group_name_H-M   'P 1'
#
loop_
_entity.id
_entity.type
_entity.pdbx_description
1 polymer ?
#
loop_
_entity_poly.entity_id
_entity_poly.type
_entity_poly.pdbx_seq_one_letter_code
_entity_poly.pdbx_strand_id
1 'polypeptide(L)'
;MTEAFLKETLHQLSDEQVVNLAQKLEKQKFKNILAFMNDNPTVGDFAELIRTWLNVSWMQQNVEVNDGAYRLKIQHNLGSKWSLYVRTLVSELAQDVLGKKAGIKVVGETITFSFSD
;
A
#
# COMPACT_ATOMS: atom_id res chain seq x y z
N MET A 1 -16.88 6.37 4.89
CA MET A 1 -17.10 4.92 5.07
C MET A 1 -16.61 4.56 6.46
N THR A 2 -17.34 3.77 7.25
CA THR A 2 -16.91 3.40 8.60
C THR A 2 -15.95 2.21 8.55
N GLU A 3 -15.04 2.12 9.52
CA GLU A 3 -14.09 1.02 9.65
C GLU A 3 -14.82 -0.34 9.73
N ALA A 4 -15.89 -0.42 10.53
CA ALA A 4 -16.69 -1.62 10.70
C ALA A 4 -17.33 -2.11 9.38
N PHE A 5 -17.85 -1.19 8.56
CA PHE A 5 -18.44 -1.53 7.27
C PHE A 5 -17.38 -2.10 6.31
N LEU A 6 -16.21 -1.47 6.25
CA LEU A 6 -15.13 -1.92 5.38
C LEU A 6 -14.62 -3.30 5.80
N LYS A 7 -14.43 -3.52 7.11
CA LYS A 7 -14.01 -4.82 7.66
C LYS A 7 -14.98 -5.93 7.30
N GLU A 8 -16.27 -5.70 7.52
CA GLU A 8 -17.30 -6.70 7.22
C GLU A 8 -17.37 -6.98 5.73
N THR A 9 -17.34 -5.94 4.89
CA THR A 9 -17.34 -6.10 3.44
C THR A 9 -16.16 -6.93 2.96
N LEU A 10 -14.96 -6.67 3.48
CA LEU A 10 -13.74 -7.42 3.11
C LEU A 10 -13.79 -8.88 3.55
N HIS A 11 -14.39 -9.18 4.70
CA HIS A 11 -14.53 -10.56 5.18
C HIS A 11 -15.44 -11.41 4.29
N GLN A 12 -16.41 -10.81 3.60
CA GLN A 12 -17.30 -11.53 2.68
C GLN A 12 -16.62 -11.88 1.34
N LEU A 13 -15.42 -11.35 1.07
CA LEU A 13 -14.69 -11.58 -0.17
C LEU A 13 -13.71 -12.75 -0.07
N SER A 14 -13.60 -13.52 -1.15
CA SER A 14 -12.50 -14.49 -1.30
C SER A 14 -11.15 -13.78 -1.44
N ASP A 15 -10.05 -14.48 -1.15
CA ASP A 15 -8.71 -13.91 -1.31
C ASP A 15 -8.46 -13.46 -2.76
N GLU A 16 -8.94 -14.25 -3.72
CA GLU A 16 -8.86 -13.94 -5.15
C GLU A 16 -9.64 -12.66 -5.49
N GLN A 17 -10.85 -12.48 -4.94
CA GLN A 17 -11.62 -11.26 -5.13
C GLN A 17 -10.89 -10.04 -4.57
N VAL A 18 -10.24 -10.16 -3.41
CA VAL A 18 -9.46 -9.07 -2.80
C VAL A 18 -8.24 -8.71 -3.67
N VAL A 19 -7.50 -9.69 -4.16
CA VAL A 19 -6.35 -9.47 -5.07
C VAL A 19 -6.83 -8.79 -6.36
N ASN A 20 -7.92 -9.30 -6.95
CA ASN A 20 -8.51 -8.72 -8.16
C ASN A 20 -8.99 -7.27 -7.93
N LEU A 21 -9.52 -6.95 -6.76
CA LEU A 21 -9.91 -5.58 -6.39
C LEU A 21 -8.70 -4.65 -6.34
N ALA A 22 -7.62 -5.06 -5.66
CA ALA A 22 -6.38 -4.30 -5.60
C ALA A 22 -5.83 -4.02 -7.01
N GLN A 23 -5.83 -5.03 -7.88
CA GLN A 23 -5.35 -4.93 -9.26
C GLN A 23 -6.23 -4.03 -10.16
N LYS A 24 -7.56 -4.09 -9.99
CA LYS A 24 -8.50 -3.39 -10.87
C LYS A 24 -8.69 -1.92 -10.52
N LEU A 25 -8.88 -1.61 -9.24
CA LEU A 25 -9.19 -0.24 -8.81
C LEU A 25 -8.02 0.71 -9.02
N GLU A 26 -6.81 0.19 -8.91
CA GLU A 26 -5.64 1.01 -8.67
C GLU A 26 -4.94 1.38 -9.99
N LYS A 27 -5.10 0.58 -11.05
CA LYS A 27 -4.62 0.91 -12.40
C LYS A 27 -5.13 2.25 -12.93
N GLN A 28 -6.37 2.64 -12.64
CA GLN A 28 -6.88 3.94 -13.09
C GLN A 28 -6.48 5.08 -12.16
N LYS A 29 -6.58 4.86 -10.84
CA LYS A 29 -6.33 5.91 -9.85
C LYS A 29 -4.84 6.31 -9.80
N PHE A 30 -3.96 5.31 -9.75
CA PHE A 30 -2.52 5.58 -9.68
C PHE A 30 -1.94 5.99 -11.02
N LYS A 31 -2.41 5.51 -12.18
CA LYS A 31 -1.90 5.97 -13.49
C LYS A 31 -1.94 7.49 -13.65
N ASN A 32 -2.99 8.16 -13.16
CA ASN A 32 -3.08 9.62 -13.20
C ASN A 32 -2.09 10.30 -12.24
N ILE A 33 -1.86 9.70 -11.07
CA ILE A 33 -0.91 10.22 -10.09
C ILE A 33 0.53 10.01 -10.59
N LEU A 34 0.82 8.86 -11.19
CA LEU A 34 2.11 8.52 -11.77
C LEU A 34 2.45 9.41 -12.97
N ALA A 35 1.47 9.73 -13.81
CA ALA A 35 1.65 10.69 -14.90
C ALA A 35 1.97 12.11 -14.41
N PHE A 36 1.68 12.42 -13.15
CA PHE A 36 2.01 13.72 -12.53
C PHE A 36 3.38 13.72 -11.82
N MET A 37 3.93 12.56 -11.48
CA MET A 37 5.26 12.46 -10.86
C MET A 37 6.37 12.70 -11.89
N ASN A 38 7.56 13.12 -11.43
CA ASN A 38 8.76 13.26 -12.25
C ASN A 38 9.04 11.98 -13.07
N ASP A 39 9.71 12.11 -14.23
CA ASP A 39 10.05 10.99 -15.12
C ASP A 39 10.81 9.84 -14.43
N ASN A 40 11.50 10.12 -13.32
CA ASN A 40 12.19 9.12 -12.48
C ASN A 40 11.87 9.36 -10.99
N PRO A 41 10.79 8.76 -10.45
CA PRO A 41 10.44 8.90 -9.04
C PRO A 41 11.41 8.14 -8.13
N THR A 42 11.79 8.77 -7.02
CA THR A 42 12.64 8.15 -5.99
C THR A 42 11.81 7.28 -5.04
N VAL A 43 12.49 6.43 -4.25
CA VAL A 43 11.83 5.66 -3.17
C VAL A 43 11.13 6.59 -2.17
N GLY A 44 11.71 7.77 -1.90
CA GLY A 44 11.10 8.79 -1.05
C GLY A 44 9.80 9.35 -1.63
N ASP A 45 9.76 9.67 -2.93
CA ASP A 45 8.55 10.14 -3.60
C ASP A 45 7.44 9.09 -3.56
N PHE A 46 7.80 7.83 -3.79
CA PHE A 46 6.89 6.70 -3.68
C PHE A 46 6.36 6.52 -2.25
N ALA A 47 7.22 6.58 -1.24
CA ALA A 47 6.81 6.46 0.16
C ALA A 47 5.82 7.57 0.56
N GLU A 48 6.04 8.80 0.11
CA GLU A 48 5.15 9.93 0.38
C GLU A 48 3.81 9.81 -0.37
N LEU A 49 3.83 9.27 -1.59
CA LEU A 49 2.61 8.92 -2.33
C LEU A 49 1.75 7.92 -1.54
N ILE A 50 2.34 6.82 -1.09
CA ILE A 50 1.60 5.80 -0.32
C ILE A 50 1.11 6.37 1.00
N ARG A 51 1.93 7.17 1.70
CA ARG A 51 1.54 7.85 2.94
C ARG A 51 0.36 8.80 2.74
N THR A 52 0.36 9.54 1.64
CA THR A 52 -0.75 10.44 1.27
C THR A 52 -2.05 9.65 1.04
N TRP A 53 -1.97 8.53 0.32
CA TRP A 53 -3.11 7.63 0.10
C TRP A 53 -3.66 7.03 1.42
N LEU A 54 -2.78 6.64 2.34
CA LEU A 54 -3.16 6.12 3.66
C LEU A 54 -3.80 7.18 4.56
N ASN A 55 -3.28 8.41 4.55
CA ASN A 55 -3.85 9.54 5.28
C ASN A 55 -5.30 9.83 4.86
N VAL A 56 -5.56 9.86 3.54
CA VAL A 56 -6.92 10.06 3.00
C VAL A 56 -7.83 8.89 3.37
N SER A 57 -7.26 7.70 3.57
CA SER A 57 -7.99 6.51 4.02
C SER A 57 -8.17 6.44 5.54
N TRP A 58 -7.73 7.47 6.29
CA TRP A 58 -7.75 7.53 7.75
C TRP A 58 -7.06 6.35 8.45
N MET A 59 -6.01 5.81 7.85
CA MET A 59 -5.22 4.71 8.42
C MET A 59 -4.10 5.25 9.31
N GLN A 60 -3.64 4.47 10.29
CA GLN A 60 -2.46 4.79 11.06
C GLN A 60 -1.21 4.25 10.37
N GLN A 61 -0.21 5.12 10.17
CA GLN A 61 1.06 4.73 9.57
C GLN A 61 2.25 5.46 10.21
N ASN A 62 3.40 4.79 10.16
CA ASN A 62 4.69 5.37 10.48
C ASN A 62 5.65 5.16 9.30
N VAL A 63 6.43 6.19 8.95
CA VAL A 63 7.51 6.08 7.96
C VAL A 63 8.82 6.30 8.69
N GLU A 64 9.67 5.29 8.68
CA GLU A 64 11.02 5.34 9.22
C GLU A 64 12.01 5.36 8.05
N VAL A 65 12.96 6.31 8.07
CA VAL A 65 14.04 6.40 7.09
C VAL A 65 15.36 6.28 7.84
N ASN A 66 16.10 5.19 7.60
CA ASN A 66 17.41 4.96 8.21
C ASN A 66 18.41 4.53 7.13
N ASP A 67 19.55 5.20 7.00
CA ASP A 67 20.66 4.84 6.10
C ASP A 67 20.24 4.50 4.65
N GLY A 68 19.32 5.28 4.07
CA GLY A 68 18.80 5.04 2.70
C GLY A 68 17.79 3.89 2.58
N ALA A 69 17.46 3.21 3.69
CA ALA A 69 16.39 2.22 3.74
C ALA A 69 15.08 2.85 4.23
N TYR A 70 14.06 2.78 3.38
CA TYR A 70 12.71 3.26 3.71
C TYR A 70 11.89 2.12 4.31
N ARG A 71 11.33 2.33 5.50
CA ARG A 71 10.40 1.41 6.15
C ARG A 71 9.06 2.08 6.40
N LEU A 72 8.05 1.69 5.64
CA LEU A 72 6.66 2.09 5.84
C LEU A 72 5.96 1.02 6.68
N LYS A 73 5.54 1.39 7.88
CA LYS A 73 4.74 0.55 8.78
C LYS A 73 3.30 1.05 8.80
N ILE A 74 2.36 0.15 8.60
CA ILE A 74 0.92 0.43 8.58
C ILE A 74 0.28 -0.43 9.65
N GLN A 75 -0.48 0.20 10.56
CA GLN A 75 -1.25 -0.50 11.58
C GLN A 75 -2.74 -0.30 11.30
N HIS A 76 -3.53 -1.38 11.43
CA HIS A 76 -4.96 -1.36 11.20
C HIS A 76 -5.72 -2.29 12.17
N ASN A 77 -7.06 -2.37 12.08
CA ASN A 77 -7.85 -3.44 12.70
C ASN A 77 -8.77 -4.20 11.71
N LEU A 78 -8.60 -3.94 10.41
CA LEU A 78 -9.48 -4.42 9.34
C LEU A 78 -9.35 -5.91 8.96
N GLY A 79 -8.50 -6.68 9.63
CA GLY A 79 -8.31 -8.11 9.37
C GLY A 79 -7.31 -8.41 8.25
N SER A 80 -7.00 -9.70 8.09
CA SER A 80 -6.02 -10.22 7.13
C SER A 80 -6.35 -9.90 5.66
N LYS A 81 -7.64 -9.77 5.32
CA LYS A 81 -8.10 -9.40 3.98
C LYS A 81 -7.68 -7.98 3.60
N TRP A 82 -7.68 -7.05 4.56
CA TRP A 82 -7.13 -5.72 4.33
C TRP A 82 -5.61 -5.77 4.15
N SER A 83 -4.90 -6.58 4.96
CA SER A 83 -3.47 -6.77 4.75
C SER A 83 -3.14 -7.34 3.38
N LEU A 84 -3.96 -8.28 2.88
CA LEU A 84 -3.87 -8.83 1.54
C LEU A 84 -4.11 -7.76 0.47
N TYR A 85 -5.11 -6.89 0.65
CA TYR A 85 -5.38 -5.79 -0.27
C TYR A 85 -4.17 -4.84 -0.36
N VAL A 86 -3.74 -4.30 0.78
CA VAL A 86 -2.67 -3.28 0.84
C VAL A 86 -1.34 -3.86 0.36
N ARG A 87 -0.99 -5.10 0.75
CA ARG A 87 0.26 -5.72 0.26
C ARG A 87 0.25 -5.88 -1.25
N THR A 88 -0.86 -6.28 -1.84
CA THR A 88 -0.97 -6.50 -3.29
C THR A 88 -0.80 -5.18 -4.01
N LEU A 89 -1.57 -4.17 -3.58
CA LEU A 89 -1.53 -2.83 -4.13
C LEU A 89 -0.12 -2.22 -4.10
N VAL A 90 0.49 -2.13 -2.91
CA VAL A 90 1.78 -1.46 -2.76
C VAL A 90 2.89 -2.23 -3.48
N SER A 91 2.81 -3.57 -3.57
CA SER A 91 3.78 -4.36 -4.34
C SER A 91 3.75 -4.05 -5.82
N GLU A 92 2.54 -4.00 -6.40
CA GLU A 92 2.36 -3.75 -7.83
C GLU A 92 2.79 -2.33 -8.18
N LEU A 93 2.40 -1.34 -7.35
CA LEU A 93 2.84 0.03 -7.56
C LEU A 93 4.36 0.18 -7.41
N ALA A 94 4.98 -0.47 -6.43
CA ALA A 94 6.43 -0.41 -6.29
C ALA A 94 7.14 -0.94 -7.56
N GLN A 95 6.62 -2.02 -8.13
CA GLN A 95 7.15 -2.59 -9.37
C GLN A 95 6.91 -1.68 -10.57
N ASP A 96 5.72 -1.10 -10.71
CA ASP A 96 5.36 -0.25 -11.85
C ASP A 96 6.05 1.12 -11.81
N VAL A 97 6.31 1.66 -10.61
CA VAL A 97 6.79 3.03 -10.40
C VAL A 97 8.30 3.07 -10.23
N LEU A 98 8.85 2.17 -9.42
CA LEU A 98 10.26 2.15 -9.07
C LEU A 98 11.03 1.08 -9.85
N GLY A 99 10.34 0.16 -10.53
CA GLY A 99 10.97 -1.03 -11.11
C GLY A 99 11.52 -1.99 -10.05
N LYS A 100 11.12 -1.85 -8.78
CA LYS A 100 11.69 -2.56 -7.63
C LYS A 100 10.64 -3.38 -6.89
N LYS A 101 11.06 -4.53 -6.35
CA LYS A 101 10.25 -5.31 -5.41
C LYS A 101 10.40 -4.76 -3.99
N ALA A 102 9.29 -4.57 -3.30
CA ALA A 102 9.29 -4.25 -1.88
C ALA A 102 9.60 -5.51 -1.04
N GLY A 103 10.38 -5.36 0.03
CA GLY A 103 10.41 -6.35 1.11
C GLY A 103 9.15 -6.20 1.95
N ILE A 104 8.38 -7.27 2.15
CA ILE A 104 7.06 -7.20 2.79
C ILE A 104 7.00 -8.16 3.96
N LYS A 105 6.58 -7.64 5.11
CA LYS A 105 6.31 -8.44 6.31
C LYS A 105 4.93 -8.09 6.87
N VAL A 106 4.11 -9.11 7.11
CA VAL A 106 2.81 -8.98 7.76
C VAL A 106 2.86 -9.74 9.08
N VAL A 107 2.56 -9.05 10.19
CA VAL A 107 2.48 -9.65 11.53
C VAL A 107 1.22 -9.13 12.21
N GLY A 108 0.23 -10.01 12.41
CA GLY A 108 -1.09 -9.60 12.87
C GLY A 108 -1.68 -8.52 11.95
N GLU A 109 -2.09 -7.41 12.53
CA GLU A 109 -2.66 -6.25 11.82
C GLU A 109 -1.63 -5.18 11.46
N THR A 110 -0.35 -5.54 11.40
CA THR A 110 0.74 -4.65 11.02
C THR A 110 1.39 -5.12 9.73
N ILE A 111 1.51 -4.20 8.77
CA ILE A 111 2.18 -4.40 7.49
C ILE A 111 3.43 -3.53 7.48
N THR A 112 4.58 -4.12 7.15
CA THR A 112 5.84 -3.39 6.96
C THR A 112 6.31 -3.57 5.53
N PHE A 113 6.50 -2.47 4.82
CA PHE A 113 7.20 -2.41 3.54
C PHE A 113 8.60 -1.87 3.77
N SER A 114 9.60 -2.53 3.19
CA SER A 114 11.00 -2.12 3.20
C SER A 114 11.48 -1.94 1.78
N PHE A 115 12.07 -0.79 1.49
CA PHE A 115 12.65 -0.47 0.19
C PHE A 115 14.13 -0.15 0.39
N SER A 116 14.98 -0.79 -0.41
CA SER A 116 16.40 -0.44 -0.51
C SER A 116 16.60 0.57 -1.63
N ASP A 117 17.43 1.59 -1.37
CA ASP A 117 17.95 2.48 -2.40
C ASP A 117 18.72 1.74 -3.52
#